data_AF-R9M7P1-F1
#
_entry.id   AF-R9M7P1-F1
#
_cell.length_a   1.000
_cell.length_b   1.000
_cell.length_c   1.000
_cell.angle_alpha   90.00
_cell.angle_beta   90.00
_cell.angle_gamma   90.00
#
_symmetry.space_group_name_H-M   'P 1'
#
loop_
_entity.id
_entity.type
_entity.pdbx_description
1 polymer ?
#
loop_
_entity_poly.entity_id
_entity_poly.type
_entity_poly.pdbx_seq_one_letter_code
_entity_poly.pdbx_strand_id
1 'polypeptide(L)'
;MDWKKSELENNDLQNYKAKAEFYVRQHQDEVVIAKLKGNVPLTQEDVGALERILWSEVGSREDYEAEVGAKPLGEFVREIVGLDMRAAKEAFADYLNNANLDSRQIYFVNQIVEYIVRNGMMKDLSVLQEPPFTDQGSVVEVFTDLSLWLGIKAVIDRINSNAAV
;
A
#
# COMPACT_ATOMS: atom_id res chain seq x y z
N MET A 1 -41.98 1.98 20.44
CA MET A 1 -40.76 1.67 21.19
C MET A 1 -39.77 1.08 20.19
N ASP A 2 -39.24 1.95 19.33
CA ASP A 2 -38.30 1.66 18.25
C ASP A 2 -36.86 1.75 18.78
N TRP A 3 -36.37 0.70 19.41
CA TRP A 3 -35.00 0.69 19.96
C TRP A 3 -34.26 -0.63 19.73
N LYS A 4 -34.61 -1.37 18.68
CA LYS A 4 -33.88 -2.61 18.29
C LYS A 4 -33.28 -2.60 16.90
N LYS A 5 -33.51 -1.56 16.09
CA LYS A 5 -32.90 -1.45 14.76
C LYS A 5 -31.49 -0.83 14.82
N SER A 6 -31.29 0.11 15.74
CA SER A 6 -30.04 0.86 15.90
C SER A 6 -28.88 0.10 16.54
N GLU A 7 -29.14 -0.99 17.29
CA GLU A 7 -28.08 -1.81 17.91
C GLU A 7 -27.61 -2.96 17.01
N LEU A 8 -28.42 -3.37 16.02
CA LEU A 8 -28.04 -4.41 15.05
C LEU A 8 -27.20 -3.83 13.90
N GLU A 9 -27.52 -2.61 13.44
CA GLU A 9 -26.73 -1.90 12.42
C GLU A 9 -25.29 -1.60 12.88
N ASN A 10 -25.07 -1.44 14.20
CA ASN A 10 -23.76 -1.08 14.75
C ASN A 10 -22.77 -2.26 14.85
N ASN A 11 -23.26 -3.50 14.90
CA ASN A 11 -22.42 -4.69 15.04
C ASN A 11 -21.95 -5.23 13.68
N ASP A 12 -22.71 -4.98 12.61
CA ASP A 12 -22.32 -5.34 11.25
C ASP A 12 -21.22 -4.41 10.72
N LEU A 13 -21.29 -3.11 11.07
CA LEU A 13 -20.30 -2.08 10.79
C LEU A 13 -18.91 -2.45 11.37
N GLN A 14 -18.79 -2.69 12.68
CA GLN A 14 -17.51 -3.13 13.28
C GLN A 14 -16.95 -4.44 12.69
N ASN A 15 -17.81 -5.25 12.06
CA ASN A 15 -17.45 -6.55 11.53
C ASN A 15 -16.96 -6.48 10.07
N TYR A 16 -17.40 -5.49 9.28
CA TYR A 16 -17.01 -5.41 7.86
C TYR A 16 -15.48 -5.35 7.70
N LYS A 17 -14.82 -4.40 8.37
CA LYS A 17 -13.36 -4.24 8.24
C LYS A 17 -12.62 -5.50 8.67
N ALA A 18 -13.03 -6.12 9.78
CA ALA A 18 -12.43 -7.37 10.26
C ALA A 18 -12.64 -8.54 9.27
N LYS A 19 -13.84 -8.68 8.69
CA LYS A 19 -14.12 -9.67 7.64
C LYS A 19 -13.28 -9.43 6.39
N ALA A 20 -13.17 -8.17 5.95
CA ALA A 20 -12.40 -7.78 4.77
C ALA A 20 -10.91 -8.08 4.96
N GLU A 21 -10.33 -7.69 6.10
CA GLU A 21 -8.95 -8.02 6.45
C GLU A 21 -8.73 -9.54 6.52
N PHE A 22 -9.66 -10.27 7.11
CA PHE A 22 -9.58 -11.73 7.19
C PHE A 22 -9.62 -12.37 5.79
N TYR A 23 -10.59 -11.99 4.95
CA TYR A 23 -10.72 -12.47 3.58
C TYR A 23 -9.43 -12.21 2.79
N VAL A 24 -8.95 -10.96 2.77
CA VAL A 24 -7.75 -10.57 2.02
C VAL A 24 -6.53 -11.36 2.48
N ARG A 25 -6.38 -11.63 3.79
CA ARG A 25 -5.27 -12.44 4.31
C ARG A 25 -5.35 -13.92 3.90
N GLN A 26 -6.55 -14.49 3.80
CA GLN A 26 -6.76 -15.89 3.40
C GLN A 26 -6.65 -16.11 1.89
N HIS A 27 -6.97 -15.10 1.08
CA HIS A 27 -7.08 -15.19 -0.37
C HIS A 27 -5.96 -14.42 -1.10
N GLN A 28 -4.73 -14.44 -0.59
CA GLN A 28 -3.61 -13.75 -1.23
C GLN A 28 -3.19 -14.36 -2.58
N ASP A 29 -3.67 -15.57 -2.88
CA ASP A 29 -3.53 -16.27 -4.15
C ASP A 29 -4.61 -15.89 -5.18
N GLU A 30 -5.68 -15.20 -4.76
CA GLU A 30 -6.67 -14.63 -5.67
C GLU A 30 -5.99 -13.64 -6.61
N VAL A 31 -6.31 -13.71 -7.91
CA VAL A 31 -5.52 -13.06 -8.97
C VAL A 31 -5.34 -11.57 -8.73
N VAL A 32 -6.41 -10.87 -8.32
CA VAL A 32 -6.37 -9.41 -8.12
C VAL A 32 -5.57 -9.01 -6.87
N ILE A 33 -5.62 -9.81 -5.80
CA ILE A 33 -4.85 -9.57 -4.58
C ILE A 33 -3.37 -9.88 -4.84
N ALA A 34 -3.08 -10.99 -5.54
CA ALA A 34 -1.73 -11.36 -5.94
C ALA A 34 -1.08 -10.30 -6.83
N LYS A 35 -1.84 -9.71 -7.78
CA LYS A 35 -1.38 -8.60 -8.61
C LYS A 35 -1.01 -7.36 -7.78
N LEU A 36 -1.87 -6.94 -6.86
CA LEU A 36 -1.60 -5.79 -5.97
C LEU A 36 -0.36 -6.03 -5.10
N LYS A 37 -0.25 -7.21 -4.49
CA LYS A 37 0.93 -7.61 -3.71
C LYS A 37 2.19 -7.67 -4.58
N GLY A 38 2.07 -8.08 -5.84
CA GLY A 38 3.15 -8.16 -6.82
C GLY A 38 3.48 -6.83 -7.52
N ASN A 39 2.94 -5.69 -7.07
CA ASN A 39 3.10 -4.39 -7.71
C ASN A 39 2.62 -4.32 -9.17
N VAL A 40 1.71 -5.19 -9.59
CA VAL A 40 1.19 -5.23 -10.97
C VAL A 40 -0.04 -4.32 -11.06
N PRO A 41 -0.09 -3.37 -12.01
CA PRO A 41 -1.27 -2.53 -12.23
C PRO A 41 -2.52 -3.37 -12.53
N LEU A 42 -3.65 -3.00 -11.92
CA LEU A 42 -4.93 -3.64 -12.18
C LEU A 42 -5.54 -3.15 -13.51
N THR A 43 -6.15 -4.07 -14.24
CA THR A 43 -7.02 -3.76 -15.38
C THR A 43 -8.43 -3.41 -14.91
N GLN A 44 -9.30 -2.90 -15.79
CA GLN A 44 -10.69 -2.63 -15.42
C GLN A 44 -11.47 -3.90 -15.01
N GLU A 45 -11.13 -5.04 -15.60
CA GLU A 45 -11.71 -6.33 -15.19
C GLU A 45 -11.26 -6.73 -13.78
N ASP A 46 -9.99 -6.48 -13.45
CA ASP A 46 -9.46 -6.72 -12.10
C ASP A 46 -10.13 -5.80 -11.07
N VAL A 47 -10.35 -4.53 -11.40
CA VAL A 47 -11.07 -3.58 -10.53
C VAL A 47 -12.49 -4.07 -10.27
N GLY A 48 -13.23 -4.46 -11.30
CA GLY A 48 -14.59 -5.02 -11.13
C GLY A 48 -14.61 -6.33 -10.33
N ALA A 49 -13.55 -7.13 -10.39
CA ALA A 49 -13.42 -8.31 -9.52
C ALA A 49 -13.12 -7.93 -8.07
N LEU A 50 -12.27 -6.93 -7.83
CA LEU A 50 -11.98 -6.43 -6.50
C LEU A 50 -13.20 -5.77 -5.84
N GLU A 51 -13.98 -4.99 -6.61
CA GLU A 51 -15.27 -4.45 -6.19
C GLU A 51 -16.25 -5.57 -5.80
N ARG A 52 -16.36 -6.64 -6.60
CA ARG A 52 -17.22 -7.78 -6.26
C ARG A 52 -16.82 -8.45 -4.95
N ILE A 53 -15.52 -8.67 -4.74
CA ILE A 53 -15.00 -9.28 -3.52
C ILE A 53 -15.37 -8.42 -2.31
N LEU A 54 -15.00 -7.13 -2.33
CA LEU A 54 -15.16 -6.25 -1.17
C LEU A 54 -16.60 -5.79 -0.96
N TRP A 55 -17.33 -5.48 -2.04
CA TRP A 55 -18.68 -4.89 -2.00
C TRP A 55 -19.81 -5.86 -2.33
N SER A 56 -19.54 -7.17 -2.47
CA SER A 56 -20.63 -8.16 -2.59
C SER A 56 -20.39 -9.44 -1.81
N GLU A 57 -19.15 -9.96 -1.79
CA GLU A 57 -18.84 -11.19 -1.04
C GLU A 57 -18.59 -10.92 0.45
N VAL A 58 -17.82 -9.88 0.75
CA VAL A 58 -17.46 -9.52 2.14
C VAL A 58 -18.56 -8.69 2.81
N GLY A 59 -19.16 -7.76 2.06
CA GLY A 59 -20.22 -6.86 2.53
C GLY A 59 -20.70 -5.99 1.38
N SER A 60 -21.17 -4.78 1.66
CA SER A 60 -21.61 -3.80 0.65
C SER A 60 -20.61 -2.66 0.46
N ARG A 61 -20.82 -1.85 -0.58
CA ARG A 61 -20.03 -0.62 -0.78
C ARG A 61 -20.25 0.37 0.35
N GLU A 62 -21.47 0.46 0.85
CA GLU A 62 -21.85 1.32 1.97
C GLU A 62 -21.12 0.91 3.25
N ASP A 63 -21.00 -0.40 3.52
CA ASP A 63 -20.23 -0.91 4.66
C ASP A 63 -18.74 -0.55 4.55
N TYR A 64 -18.18 -0.69 3.34
CA TYR A 64 -16.79 -0.30 3.07
C TYR A 64 -16.57 1.19 3.32
N GLU A 65 -17.41 2.05 2.74
CA GLU A 65 -17.28 3.50 2.88
C GLU A 65 -17.49 3.96 4.33
N ALA A 66 -18.38 3.30 5.09
CA ALA A 66 -18.60 3.59 6.50
C ALA A 66 -17.39 3.26 7.40
N GLU A 67 -16.72 2.14 7.14
CA GLU A 67 -15.66 1.61 8.02
C GLU A 67 -14.24 1.93 7.57
N VAL A 68 -14.01 2.01 6.26
CA VAL A 68 -12.71 2.26 5.65
C VAL A 68 -12.60 3.69 5.12
N GLY A 69 -13.73 4.33 4.83
CA GLY A 69 -13.80 5.64 4.18
C GLY A 69 -13.70 5.57 2.67
N ALA A 70 -13.52 6.72 2.02
CA ALA A 70 -13.38 6.85 0.56
C ALA A 70 -11.99 6.40 0.04
N LYS A 71 -11.37 5.41 0.68
CA LYS A 71 -10.05 4.89 0.31
C LYS A 71 -10.17 4.01 -0.95
N PRO A 72 -9.28 4.13 -1.95
CA PRO A 72 -9.25 3.22 -3.08
C PRO A 72 -9.10 1.76 -2.63
N LEU A 73 -9.73 0.82 -3.35
CA LEU A 73 -9.77 -0.59 -2.94
C LEU A 73 -8.37 -1.22 -2.97
N GLY A 74 -7.58 -0.87 -3.98
CA GLY A 74 -6.21 -1.36 -4.09
C GLY A 74 -5.31 -0.91 -2.93
N GLU A 75 -5.51 0.32 -2.45
CA GLU A 75 -4.81 0.87 -1.29
C GLU A 75 -5.16 0.11 -0.01
N PHE A 76 -6.45 -0.15 0.21
CA PHE A 76 -6.90 -0.94 1.36
C PHE A 76 -6.30 -2.35 1.36
N VAL A 77 -6.29 -3.04 0.21
CA VAL A 77 -5.67 -4.36 0.11
C VAL A 77 -4.17 -4.30 0.41
N ARG A 78 -3.43 -3.31 -0.14
CA ARG A 78 -1.99 -3.19 0.09
C ARG A 78 -1.62 -2.85 1.53
N GLU A 79 -2.45 -2.13 2.26
CA GLU A 79 -2.28 -1.94 3.71
C GLU A 79 -2.35 -3.26 4.48
N ILE A 80 -3.06 -4.27 3.96
CA ILE A 80 -3.23 -5.58 4.60
C ILE A 80 -2.12 -6.55 4.21
N VAL A 81 -1.81 -6.64 2.91
CA VAL A 81 -0.90 -7.67 2.36
C VAL A 81 0.54 -7.19 2.19
N GLY A 82 0.78 -5.89 2.31
CA GLY A 82 2.07 -5.28 2.02
C GLY A 82 2.41 -5.30 0.52
N LEU A 83 3.69 -5.26 0.23
CA LEU A 83 4.23 -5.44 -1.13
C LEU A 83 5.24 -6.59 -1.12
N ASP A 84 5.27 -7.37 -2.20
CA ASP A 84 6.28 -8.39 -2.38
C ASP A 84 7.69 -7.78 -2.46
N MET A 85 8.62 -8.37 -1.71
CA MET A 85 10.01 -7.91 -1.63
C MET A 85 10.73 -7.92 -2.97
N ARG A 86 10.45 -8.91 -3.83
CA ARG A 86 11.07 -8.99 -5.15
C ARG A 86 10.50 -7.91 -6.06
N ALA A 87 9.17 -7.74 -6.07
CA ALA A 87 8.52 -6.68 -6.84
C ALA A 87 9.01 -5.28 -6.42
N ALA A 88 9.19 -5.04 -5.12
CA ALA A 88 9.76 -3.80 -4.61
C ALA A 88 11.19 -3.59 -5.11
N LYS A 89 12.06 -4.59 -4.98
CA LYS A 89 13.45 -4.52 -5.44
C LYS A 89 13.56 -4.33 -6.95
N GLU A 90 12.74 -5.02 -7.73
CA GLU A 90 12.68 -4.87 -9.20
C GLU A 90 12.29 -3.44 -9.58
N ALA A 91 11.25 -2.88 -8.94
CA ALA A 91 10.81 -1.51 -9.22
C ALA A 91 11.88 -0.45 -8.92
N PHE A 92 12.72 -0.68 -7.90
CA PHE A 92 13.86 0.19 -7.58
C PHE A 92 15.10 -0.10 -8.43
N ALA A 93 15.35 -1.36 -8.81
CA ALA A 93 16.52 -1.75 -9.60
C ALA A 93 16.60 -1.03 -10.94
N ASP A 94 15.45 -0.82 -11.60
CA ASP A 94 15.34 -0.03 -12.84
C ASP A 94 16.05 1.33 -12.73
N TYR A 95 15.88 1.99 -11.59
CA TYR A 95 16.46 3.29 -11.30
C TYR A 95 17.90 3.17 -10.79
N LEU A 96 18.12 2.28 -9.82
CA LEU A 96 19.40 2.16 -9.11
C LEU A 96 20.54 1.64 -9.99
N ASN A 97 20.24 0.82 -11.01
CA ASN A 97 21.27 0.29 -11.91
C ASN A 97 22.01 1.39 -12.71
N ASN A 98 21.42 2.59 -12.82
CA ASN A 98 22.03 3.73 -13.50
C ASN A 98 22.53 4.82 -12.53
N ALA A 99 22.31 4.63 -11.21
CA ALA A 99 22.67 5.61 -10.19
C ALA A 99 23.92 5.16 -9.43
N ASN A 100 24.95 6.01 -9.40
CA ASN A 100 26.14 5.79 -8.58
C ASN A 100 25.88 6.23 -7.14
N LEU A 101 25.16 5.41 -6.38
CA LEU A 101 24.84 5.71 -4.97
C LEU A 101 25.98 5.37 -4.01
N ASP A 102 26.14 6.20 -2.97
CA ASP A 102 27.03 5.90 -1.85
C ASP A 102 26.37 4.95 -0.81
N SER A 103 27.13 4.54 0.21
CA SER A 103 26.64 3.61 1.23
C SER A 103 25.48 4.16 2.08
N ARG A 104 25.43 5.47 2.35
CA ARG A 104 24.33 6.10 3.11
C ARG A 104 23.06 6.15 2.28
N GLN A 105 23.19 6.47 1.00
CA GLN A 105 22.08 6.49 0.04
C GLN A 105 21.51 5.08 -0.18
N ILE A 106 22.38 4.08 -0.34
CA ILE A 106 21.96 2.66 -0.45
C ILE A 106 21.22 2.22 0.81
N TYR A 107 21.73 2.55 2.00
CA TYR A 107 21.05 2.26 3.26
C TYR A 107 19.65 2.88 3.29
N PHE A 108 19.54 4.16 2.92
CA PHE A 108 18.27 4.88 2.90
C PHE A 108 17.26 4.24 1.95
N VAL A 109 17.67 3.90 0.73
CA VAL A 109 16.80 3.24 -0.24
C VAL A 109 16.36 1.86 0.24
N ASN A 110 17.23 1.09 0.90
CA ASN A 110 16.85 -0.18 1.51
C ASN A 110 15.78 0.01 2.59
N GLN A 111 15.85 1.07 3.41
CA GLN A 111 14.79 1.37 4.37
C GLN A 111 13.46 1.71 3.69
N ILE A 112 13.48 2.40 2.55
CA ILE A 112 12.27 2.68 1.76
C ILE A 112 11.66 1.37 1.26
N VAL A 113 12.48 0.47 0.71
CA VAL A 113 12.04 -0.85 0.23
C VAL A 113 11.42 -1.65 1.38
N GLU A 114 12.09 -1.74 2.53
CA GLU A 114 11.57 -2.44 3.71
C GLU A 114 10.25 -1.84 4.21
N TYR A 115 10.15 -0.51 4.24
CA TYR A 115 8.92 0.17 4.64
C TYR A 115 7.77 -0.16 3.68
N ILE A 116 7.97 -0.05 2.37
CA ILE A 116 6.93 -0.32 1.38
C ILE A 116 6.54 -1.81 1.39
N VAL A 117 7.49 -2.72 1.57
CA VAL A 117 7.19 -4.17 1.69
C VAL A 117 6.24 -4.44 2.85
N ARG A 118 6.45 -3.77 3.99
CA ARG A 118 5.61 -3.96 5.19
C ARG A 118 4.27 -3.25 5.11
N ASN A 119 4.26 -2.01 4.65
CA ASN A 119 3.08 -1.14 4.68
C ASN A 119 2.30 -1.12 3.36
N GLY A 120 2.83 -1.80 2.33
CA GLY A 120 2.30 -1.83 0.98
C GLY A 120 2.61 -0.59 0.16
N MET A 121 2.71 0.57 0.78
CA MET A 121 2.88 1.88 0.12
C MET A 121 3.66 2.85 1.02
N MET A 122 4.07 3.98 0.45
CA MET A 122 4.62 5.13 1.21
C MET A 122 4.00 6.42 0.67
N LYS A 123 2.82 6.79 1.19
CA LYS A 123 2.09 8.00 0.78
C LYS A 123 2.45 9.22 1.61
N ASP A 124 2.65 9.03 2.91
CA ASP A 124 3.13 10.08 3.81
C ASP A 124 4.66 10.04 3.87
N LEU A 125 5.31 11.05 3.29
CA LEU A 125 6.77 11.18 3.31
C LEU A 125 7.31 11.75 4.63
N SER A 126 6.45 12.16 5.56
CA SER A 126 6.88 12.61 6.89
C SER A 126 7.60 11.51 7.67
N VAL A 127 7.28 10.23 7.39
CA VAL A 127 7.94 9.06 8.00
C VAL A 127 9.45 9.02 7.77
N LEU A 128 9.94 9.68 6.73
CA LEU A 128 11.36 9.78 6.40
C LEU A 128 12.14 10.68 7.37
N GLN A 129 11.44 11.38 8.28
CA GLN A 129 12.02 12.22 9.33
C GLN A 129 12.24 11.46 10.64
N GLU A 130 11.87 10.17 10.69
CA GLU A 130 11.97 9.31 11.86
C GLU A 130 12.95 8.14 11.61
N PRO A 131 13.51 7.52 12.66
CA PRO A 131 14.26 6.27 12.52
C PRO A 131 13.42 5.17 11.84
N PRO A 132 14.01 4.30 11.00
CA PRO A 132 15.45 4.18 10.71
C PRO A 132 15.96 5.12 9.61
N PHE A 133 15.12 5.97 9.01
CA PHE A 133 15.53 6.81 7.89
C PHE A 133 16.55 7.88 8.30
N THR A 134 16.48 8.37 9.53
CA THR A 134 17.41 9.38 10.06
C THR A 134 18.69 8.81 10.67
N ASP A 135 18.86 7.50 10.71
CA ASP A 135 20.02 6.83 11.34
C ASP A 135 21.36 7.19 10.67
N GLN A 136 21.34 7.58 9.40
CA GLN A 136 22.54 7.94 8.61
C GLN A 136 22.51 9.40 8.10
N GLY A 137 21.65 10.23 8.71
CA GLY A 137 21.37 11.60 8.29
C GLY A 137 19.98 11.73 7.65
N SER A 138 19.45 12.94 7.68
CA SER A 138 18.18 13.28 7.03
C SER A 138 18.24 13.12 5.51
N VAL A 139 17.07 13.07 4.85
CA VAL A 139 16.96 13.03 3.38
C VAL A 139 17.84 14.08 2.70
N VAL A 140 17.85 15.32 3.23
CA VAL A 140 18.61 16.45 2.65
C VAL A 140 20.12 16.29 2.84
N GLU A 141 20.56 15.65 3.93
CA GLU A 141 21.99 15.40 4.19
C GLU A 141 22.53 14.18 3.43
N VAL A 142 21.67 13.19 3.16
CA VAL A 142 22.01 11.96 2.41
C VAL A 142 21.95 12.19 0.90
N PHE A 143 20.97 12.96 0.42
CA PHE A 143 20.78 13.25 -1.00
C PHE A 143 21.04 14.73 -1.30
N THR A 144 22.33 15.09 -1.34
CA THR A 144 22.76 16.45 -1.71
C THR A 144 22.50 16.77 -3.19
N ASP A 145 22.51 15.76 -4.06
CA ASP A 145 22.00 15.84 -5.42
C ASP A 145 20.48 15.55 -5.41
N LEU A 146 19.69 16.61 -5.59
CA LEU A 146 18.24 16.50 -5.61
C LEU A 146 17.71 15.63 -6.76
N SER A 147 18.45 15.47 -7.86
CA SER A 147 18.02 14.63 -8.97
C SER A 147 17.96 13.15 -8.57
N LEU A 148 18.85 12.71 -7.66
CA LEU A 148 18.84 11.37 -7.10
C LEU A 148 17.59 11.13 -6.25
N TRP A 149 17.29 12.08 -5.36
CA TRP A 149 16.09 12.01 -4.51
C TRP A 149 14.80 12.03 -5.35
N LEU A 150 14.73 12.91 -6.35
CA LEU A 150 13.56 12.99 -7.23
C LEU A 150 13.32 11.70 -8.01
N GLY A 151 14.38 11.01 -8.44
CA GLY A 151 14.25 9.72 -9.10
C GLY A 151 13.75 8.62 -8.15
N ILE A 152 14.27 8.56 -6.92
CA ILE A 152 13.75 7.67 -5.86
C ILE A 152 12.28 7.94 -5.58
N LYS A 153 11.90 9.21 -5.42
CA LYS A 153 10.51 9.60 -5.19
C LYS A 153 9.61 9.21 -6.37
N ALA A 154 10.07 9.36 -7.60
CA ALA A 154 9.31 8.93 -8.77
C ALA A 154 9.04 7.41 -8.78
N VAL A 155 9.97 6.59 -8.30
CA VAL A 155 9.74 5.15 -8.11
C VAL A 155 8.69 4.90 -7.03
N ILE A 156 8.75 5.60 -5.88
CA ILE A 156 7.74 5.51 -4.83
C ILE A 156 6.35 5.87 -5.38
N ASP A 157 6.24 6.98 -6.11
CA ASP A 157 4.99 7.46 -6.69
C ASP A 157 4.42 6.42 -7.69
N ARG A 158 5.27 5.81 -8.54
CA ARG A 158 4.88 4.73 -9.47
C ARG A 158 4.36 3.50 -8.73
N ILE A 159 5.03 3.09 -7.66
CA ILE A 159 4.60 1.95 -6.83
C ILE A 159 3.24 2.24 -6.20
N ASN A 160 3.06 3.44 -5.63
CA ASN A 160 1.80 3.86 -5.01
C ASN A 160 0.66 3.92 -6.05
N SER A 161 0.94 4.42 -7.27
CA SER A 161 -0.09 4.53 -8.32
C SER A 161 -0.67 3.19 -8.77
N ASN A 162 0.09 2.10 -8.66
CA ASN A 162 -0.39 0.76 -9.00
C ASN A 162 -1.47 0.25 -8.03
N ALA A 163 -1.67 0.94 -6.90
CA ALA A 163 -2.68 0.62 -5.90
C ALA A 163 -3.87 1.61 -5.88
N ALA A 164 -3.76 2.73 -6.60
CA ALA A 164 -4.71 3.83 -6.56
C ALA A 164 -5.94 3.57 -7.47
N VAL A 165 -6.56 2.40 -7.28
CA VAL A 165 -7.68 1.87 -8.04
C VAL A 165 -8.88 1.56 -7.15
#